data_AF-A0A5N1JSW8-F1
#
_entry.id   AF-A0A5N1JSW8-F1
#
_cell.length_a   1.000
_cell.length_b   1.000
_cell.length_c   1.000
_cell.angle_alpha   90.00
_cell.angle_beta   90.00
_cell.angle_gamma   90.00
#
_symmetry.space_group_name_H-M   'P 1'
#
loop_
_entity.id
_entity.type
_entity.pdbx_description
1 polymer ?
#
loop_
_entity_poly.entity_id
_entity_poly.type
_entity_poly.pdbx_seq_one_letter_code
_entity_poly.pdbx_strand_id
1 'polypeptide(L)'
;MKKQTIPARVYDGAMSVADAAKELGIGQKALFTWLLNEKICNHNGHSYIADQKYVDQDWLKVKHKTWWSGGNEFNLQTVFVTRLGVEEIRKRMTETPTDLS
;
A
#
# COMPACT_ATOMS: atom_id res chain seq x y z
N MET A 1 7.85 -17.26 24.98
CA MET A 1 7.36 -15.89 24.72
C MET A 1 6.36 -15.95 23.57
N LYS A 2 5.08 -15.63 23.82
CA LYS A 2 4.05 -15.63 22.77
C LYS A 2 4.23 -14.34 21.95
N LYS A 3 4.47 -14.47 20.64
CA LYS A 3 4.48 -13.32 19.73
C LYS A 3 3.08 -12.68 19.79
N GLN A 4 2.97 -11.51 20.41
CA GLN A 4 1.76 -10.70 20.34
C GLN A 4 1.59 -10.30 18.88
N THR A 5 0.63 -10.92 18.21
CA THR A 5 0.18 -10.51 16.89
C THR A 5 -0.53 -9.18 17.08
N ILE A 6 0.16 -8.07 16.81
CA ILE A 6 -0.45 -6.74 16.78
C ILE A 6 -1.53 -6.83 15.69
N PRO A 7 -2.82 -6.64 16.00
CA PRO A 7 -3.84 -6.64 14.97
C PRO A 7 -3.47 -5.54 13.98
N ALA A 8 -3.36 -5.89 12.69
CA ALA A 8 -3.20 -4.92 11.63
C ALA A 8 -4.22 -3.80 11.91
N ARG A 9 -3.79 -2.54 11.89
CA ARG A 9 -4.70 -1.41 12.06
C ARG A 9 -5.61 -1.41 10.84
N VAL A 10 -6.69 -2.19 10.89
CA VAL A 10 -7.68 -2.31 9.81
C VAL A 10 -8.48 -1.02 9.84
N TYR A 11 -8.10 -0.10 8.96
CA TYR A 11 -8.88 1.10 8.71
C TYR A 11 -9.96 0.71 7.71
N ASP A 12 -11.19 0.50 8.17
CA ASP A 12 -12.35 0.41 7.28
C ASP A 12 -12.21 -0.68 6.19
N GLY A 13 -11.74 -1.87 6.60
CA GLY A 13 -11.44 -3.00 5.70
C GLY A 13 -10.13 -2.90 4.91
N ALA A 14 -9.39 -1.80 5.05
CA ALA A 14 -8.09 -1.59 4.41
C ALA A 14 -6.93 -1.59 5.41
N MET A 15 -5.77 -2.05 4.97
CA MET A 15 -4.54 -2.15 5.75
C MET A 15 -3.45 -1.25 5.19
N SER A 16 -2.44 -0.95 6.01
CA SER A 16 -1.29 -0.19 5.53
C SER A 16 -0.56 -0.95 4.42
N VAL A 17 0.15 -0.24 3.52
CA VAL A 17 0.99 -0.90 2.51
C VAL A 17 2.03 -1.84 3.15
N ALA A 18 2.53 -1.48 4.35
CA ALA A 18 3.44 -2.34 5.10
C ALA A 18 2.80 -3.66 5.54
N ASP A 19 1.53 -3.64 5.94
CA ASP A 19 0.81 -4.85 6.34
C ASP A 19 0.39 -5.68 5.11
N ALA A 20 -0.02 -5.02 4.03
CA ALA A 20 -0.29 -5.67 2.75
C ALA A 20 0.94 -6.41 2.22
N ALA A 21 2.12 -5.79 2.30
CA ALA A 21 3.38 -6.41 1.90
C ALA A 21 3.69 -7.68 2.72
N LYS A 22 3.41 -7.67 4.03
CA LYS A 22 3.56 -8.87 4.87
C LYS A 22 2.61 -9.98 4.44
N GLU A 23 1.35 -9.66 4.13
CA GLU A 23 0.39 -10.65 3.63
C GLU A 23 0.78 -11.23 2.26
N LEU A 24 1.46 -10.43 1.43
CA LEU A 24 2.01 -10.86 0.14
C LEU A 24 3.35 -11.60 0.27
N GLY A 25 3.95 -11.64 1.47
CA GLY A 25 5.25 -12.27 1.69
C GLY A 25 6.42 -11.50 1.09
N ILE A 26 6.26 -10.19 0.83
CA ILE A 26 7.28 -9.33 0.21
C ILE A 26 7.67 -8.16 1.12
N GLY A 27 8.77 -7.49 0.79
CA GLY A 27 9.18 -6.27 1.48
C GLY A 27 8.28 -5.08 1.12
N GLN A 28 8.03 -4.19 2.09
CA GLN A 28 7.25 -2.95 1.86
C GLN A 28 7.80 -2.12 0.69
N LYS A 29 9.14 -1.97 0.60
CA LYS A 29 9.78 -1.24 -0.50
C LYS A 29 9.51 -1.92 -1.85
N ALA A 30 9.54 -3.25 -1.91
CA ALA A 30 9.25 -4.01 -3.12
C ALA A 30 7.80 -3.81 -3.57
N LEU A 31 6.85 -3.82 -2.63
CA LEU A 31 5.44 -3.52 -2.95
C LEU A 31 5.28 -2.10 -3.50
N PHE A 32 5.91 -1.09 -2.89
CA PHE A 32 5.86 0.28 -3.41
C PHE A 32 6.48 0.39 -4.80
N THR A 33 7.63 -0.21 -5.03
CA THR A 33 8.27 -0.23 -6.36
C THR A 33 7.36 -0.88 -7.40
N TRP A 34 6.73 -2.01 -7.07
CA TRP A 34 5.79 -2.67 -7.98
C TRP A 34 4.56 -1.80 -8.26
N LEU A 35 3.96 -1.19 -7.24
CA LEU A 35 2.81 -0.29 -7.42
C LEU A 35 3.16 0.92 -8.31
N LEU A 36 4.38 1.45 -8.22
CA LEU A 36 4.86 2.51 -9.11
C LEU A 36 5.07 2.00 -10.55
N ASN A 37 5.72 0.85 -10.71
CA ASN A 37 6.01 0.27 -12.03
C ASN A 37 4.74 -0.09 -12.80
N GLU A 38 3.74 -0.64 -12.11
CA GLU A 38 2.42 -0.97 -12.66
C GLU A 38 1.52 0.25 -12.86
N LYS A 39 2.03 1.47 -12.56
CA LYS A 39 1.27 2.72 -12.62
C LYS A 39 -0.03 2.65 -11.82
N ILE A 40 -0.01 1.91 -10.71
CA ILE A 40 -1.08 1.83 -9.71
C ILE A 40 -0.99 3.02 -8.76
N CYS A 41 0.25 3.41 -8.43
CA CYS A 41 0.55 4.63 -7.71
C CYS A 41 1.51 5.50 -8.53
N ASN A 42 1.49 6.79 -8.27
CA ASN A 42 2.50 7.75 -8.66
C ASN A 42 3.15 8.36 -7.41
N HIS A 43 4.26 9.07 -7.57
CA HIS A 43 4.94 9.79 -6.49
C HIS A 43 5.14 11.25 -6.88
N ASN A 44 4.68 12.19 -6.06
CA ASN A 44 4.81 13.65 -6.32
C ASN A 44 5.97 14.31 -5.56
N GLY A 45 6.92 13.52 -5.05
CA GLY A 45 8.03 14.00 -4.21
C GLY A 45 7.73 13.98 -2.71
N HIS A 46 6.46 14.00 -2.31
CA HIS A 46 6.04 14.10 -0.91
C HIS A 46 5.12 12.95 -0.46
N SER A 47 4.38 12.35 -1.39
CA SER A 47 3.39 11.31 -1.10
C SER A 47 3.18 10.39 -2.29
N TYR A 48 2.67 9.20 -1.99
CA TYR A 48 2.15 8.28 -3.00
C TYR A 48 0.71 8.67 -3.35
N ILE A 49 0.45 8.86 -4.63
CA ILE A 49 -0.87 9.19 -5.17
C ILE A 49 -1.39 7.94 -5.87
N ALA A 50 -2.50 7.37 -5.37
CA ALA A 50 -3.15 6.25 -6.03
C ALA A 50 -3.85 6.71 -7.32
N ASP A 51 -3.75 5.93 -8.39
CA ASP A 51 -4.59 6.13 -9.58
C ASP A 51 -6.05 5.83 -9.21
N GLN A 52 -6.95 6.77 -9.55
CA GLN A 52 -8.35 6.76 -9.16
C GLN A 52 -9.06 5.47 -9.60
N LYS A 53 -8.68 4.86 -10.73
CA LYS A 53 -9.31 3.63 -11.19
C LYS A 53 -9.15 2.46 -10.21
N TYR A 54 -8.03 2.40 -9.48
CA TYR A 54 -7.79 1.35 -8.48
C TYR A 54 -8.42 1.67 -7.13
N VAL A 55 -8.75 2.95 -6.89
CA VAL A 55 -9.61 3.35 -5.78
C VAL A 55 -11.06 2.96 -6.08
N ASP A 56 -11.54 3.22 -7.29
CA ASP A 56 -12.89 2.91 -7.73
C ASP A 56 -13.15 1.38 -7.82
N GLN A 57 -12.10 0.60 -8.13
CA GLN A 57 -12.13 -0.87 -8.09
C GLN A 57 -12.01 -1.45 -6.68
N ASP A 58 -11.96 -0.61 -5.64
CA ASP A 58 -11.76 -1.00 -4.24
C ASP A 58 -10.47 -1.81 -4.00
N TRP A 59 -9.42 -1.58 -4.78
CA TRP A 59 -8.10 -2.15 -4.48
C TRP A 59 -7.38 -1.32 -3.42
N LEU A 60 -7.54 0.00 -3.52
CA LEU A 60 -6.88 0.98 -2.68
C LEU A 60 -7.92 1.86 -2.00
N LYS A 61 -7.65 2.22 -0.75
CA LYS A 61 -8.32 3.32 -0.08
C LYS A 61 -7.33 4.43 0.20
N VAL A 62 -7.77 5.66 0.07
CA VAL A 62 -6.92 6.82 0.29
C VAL A 62 -7.48 7.65 1.42
N LYS A 63 -6.63 8.01 2.38
CA LYS A 63 -6.99 8.91 3.48
C LYS A 63 -5.95 9.99 3.63
N HIS A 64 -6.40 11.21 3.90
CA HIS A 64 -5.51 12.27 4.35
C HIS A 64 -5.15 12.01 5.80
N LYS A 65 -3.86 12.01 6.11
CA LYS A 65 -3.35 11.96 7.47
C LYS A 65 -2.50 13.18 7.73
N THR A 66 -2.76 13.78 8.88
CA THR A 66 -1.92 14.82 9.44
C THR A 66 -0.69 14.18 10.07
N TRP A 67 0.48 14.60 9.60
CA TRP A 67 1.78 14.21 10.11
C TRP A 67 2.48 15.45 10.66
N TRP A 68 3.17 15.28 11.78
CA TRP A 68 3.96 16.34 12.39
C TRP A 68 5.44 16.00 12.26
N SER A 69 6.22 16.88 11.64
CA SER A 69 7.67 16.72 11.54
C SER A 69 8.37 18.08 11.68
N GLY A 70 9.33 18.17 12.60
CA GLY A 70 10.11 19.39 12.82
C GLY A 70 9.27 20.63 13.17
N GLY A 71 8.12 20.45 13.84
CA GLY A 71 7.20 21.55 14.17
C GLY A 71 6.27 21.98 13.02
N ASN A 72 6.38 21.36 11.85
CA ASN A 72 5.48 21.60 10.72
C ASN A 72 4.40 20.52 10.63
N GLU A 73 3.18 20.96 10.30
CA GLU A 73 2.04 20.10 10.02
C GLU A 73 1.99 19.79 8.51
N PHE A 74 1.96 18.50 8.17
CA PHE A 74 1.83 18.01 6.81
C PHE A 74 0.55 17.19 6.68
N ASN A 75 -0.36 17.62 5.82
CA ASN A 75 -1.53 16.82 5.47
C ASN A 75 -1.20 16.01 4.21
N LEU A 76 -0.79 14.75 4.43
CA LEU A 76 -0.34 13.86 3.36
C LEU A 76 -1.43 12.84 3.02
N GLN A 77 -1.64 12.68 1.71
CA GLN A 77 -2.40 11.58 1.16
C GLN A 77 -1.67 10.27 1.50
N THR A 78 -2.35 9.36 2.20
CA THR A 78 -1.82 8.06 2.59
C THR A 78 -2.64 6.96 1.92
N VAL A 79 -1.94 6.06 1.21
CA VAL A 79 -2.55 4.92 0.52
C VAL A 79 -2.65 3.73 1.47
N PHE A 80 -3.79 3.05 1.43
CA PHE A 80 -4.09 1.81 2.11
C PHE A 80 -4.54 0.78 1.07
N VAL A 81 -4.28 -0.49 1.32
CA VAL A 81 -4.65 -1.60 0.45
C VAL A 81 -5.80 -2.36 1.08
N THR A 82 -6.87 -2.62 0.34
CA THR A 82 -8.01 -3.42 0.83
C THR A 82 -7.68 -4.91 0.81
N ARG A 83 -8.56 -5.75 1.37
CA ARG A 83 -8.48 -7.21 1.21
C ARG A 83 -8.50 -7.61 -0.28
N LEU A 84 -9.43 -7.04 -1.06
CA LEU A 84 -9.53 -7.27 -2.51
C LEU A 84 -8.24 -6.85 -3.23
N GLY A 85 -7.68 -5.69 -2.88
CA GLY A 85 -6.42 -5.21 -3.45
C GLY A 85 -5.28 -6.18 -3.19
N VAL A 86 -5.16 -6.76 -1.99
CA VAL A 86 -4.13 -7.78 -1.70
C VAL A 86 -4.30 -9.01 -2.58
N GLU A 87 -5.53 -9.49 -2.76
CA GLU A 87 -5.81 -10.67 -3.59
C GLU A 87 -5.47 -10.42 -5.06
N GLU A 88 -5.85 -9.26 -5.59
CA GLU A 88 -5.60 -8.90 -6.98
C GLU A 88 -4.12 -8.62 -7.27
N ILE A 89 -3.42 -7.95 -6.34
CA ILE A 89 -1.97 -7.75 -6.44
C ILE A 89 -1.26 -9.10 -6.45
N ARG A 90 -1.67 -10.03 -5.57
CA ARG A 90 -1.09 -11.38 -5.51
C ARG A 90 -1.21 -12.10 -6.86
N LYS A 91 -2.40 -12.09 -7.47
CA LYS A 91 -2.65 -12.74 -8.77
C LYS A 91 -1.72 -12.15 -9.85
N ARG A 92 -1.66 -10.83 -9.97
CA ARG A 92 -0.83 -10.16 -10.98
C ARG A 92 0.67 -10.40 -10.79
N MET A 93 1.15 -10.43 -9.54
CA MET A 93 2.54 -10.74 -9.23
C MET A 93 2.92 -12.18 -9.62
N THR A 94 1.99 -13.14 -9.50
CA THR A 94 2.25 -14.52 -9.92
C THR A 94 2.16 -14.74 -11.43
N GLU A 95 1.39 -13.90 -12.14
CA GLU A 95 1.23 -13.97 -13.60
C GLU A 95 2.36 -13.25 -14.35
N THR A 96 3.04 -12.32 -13.71
CA THR A 96 4.21 -11.64 -14.29
C THR A 96 5.44 -12.50 -14.03
N PRO A 97 6.12 -13.07 -15.06
CA PRO A 97 7.39 -13.75 -14.86
C PRO A 97 8.35 -12.74 -14.24
N THR A 98 8.68 -12.98 -12.99
CA THR A 98 9.54 -12.10 -12.21
C THR A 98 10.98 -12.41 -12.64
N ASP A 99 11.43 -11.82 -13.74
CA ASP A 99 12.85 -11.73 -14.07
C ASP A 99 13.46 -10.64 -13.19
N LEU A 100 13.72 -10.98 -11.93
CA LEU A 100 14.56 -10.18 -11.04
C LEU A 100 16.01 -10.62 -11.27
N SER A 101 16.54 -10.21 -12.43
CA SER A 101 17.97 -10.21 -12.73
C SER A 101 18.68 -9.10 -11.98
#